data_AF-A0A0C3FFV6-F1
#
_entry.id   AF-A0A0C3FFV6-F1
#
_cell.length_a   1.000
_cell.length_b   1.000
_cell.length_c   1.000
_cell.angle_alpha   90.00
_cell.angle_beta   90.00
_cell.angle_gamma   90.00
#
_symmetry.space_group_name_H-M   'P 1'
#
loop_
_entity.id
_entity.type
_entity.pdbx_description
1 polymer ?
#
loop_
_entity_poly.entity_id
_entity_poly.type
_entity_poly.pdbx_seq_one_letter_code
_entity_poly.pdbx_strand_id
1 'polypeptide(L)'
;MVQPICYAAILDAGSSGTRLYMFKWRQWVEGTSVPQIEEVYNKKRDPGISTLAADNNDALQKKVDDHLGPLFDCAVAFCTAAGVNSNSVPLFLLATAGMRDLQTENNERYLQLCLCIERCTNASKFDVKQHGTITGEAEALYGWVAANYSWGSFSGYGQRSSQTAGYVEMGGASAQTALPLYAGQPVQGGLDAHQGRLVKVKIGPSEFDMFLASSQLGLNKAKKQYEDILVARGRRGHRGVILDPSKNYGWGLTPGTSFLDIPENNSPHSQKIEDIPARGTLDLDELKAFLEAIPAQPPQPPARLPDHLQATLQNRTFLGGSNFWYNTREVERWSYGSTQTDPFHFPRIPGRSALSKHTRLVYL
;
A
#
# COMPACT_ATOMS: atom_id res chain seq x y z
N MET A 1 17.60 9.83 35.00
CA MET A 1 17.57 10.91 33.99
C MET A 1 16.44 10.60 33.01
N VAL A 2 15.65 11.59 32.63
CA VAL A 2 14.58 11.42 31.63
C VAL A 2 15.23 11.36 30.26
N GLN A 3 14.94 10.32 29.48
CA GLN A 3 15.47 10.18 28.11
C GLN A 3 15.01 11.35 27.22
N PRO A 4 15.88 11.89 26.35
CA PRO A 4 15.53 13.00 25.46
C PRO A 4 14.45 12.60 24.45
N ILE A 5 13.74 13.59 23.92
CA ILE A 5 12.74 13.38 22.86
C ILE A 5 13.45 13.40 21.51
N CYS A 6 13.17 12.38 20.70
CA CYS A 6 13.61 12.25 19.32
C CYS A 6 12.42 12.51 18.38
N TYR A 7 12.73 12.96 17.17
CA TYR A 7 11.76 13.18 16.10
C TYR A 7 12.21 12.50 14.81
N ALA A 8 11.28 12.18 13.91
CA ALA A 8 11.56 11.82 12.52
C ALA A 8 10.43 12.31 11.62
N ALA A 9 10.80 12.61 10.38
CA ALA A 9 9.88 12.94 9.30
C ALA A 9 9.88 11.81 8.27
N ILE A 10 8.69 11.32 7.89
CA ILE A 10 8.52 10.28 6.87
C ILE A 10 7.55 10.80 5.81
N LEU A 11 7.98 10.79 4.55
CA LEU A 11 7.12 11.00 3.40
C LEU A 11 6.81 9.66 2.74
N ASP A 12 5.55 9.26 2.79
CA ASP A 12 4.99 8.18 1.99
C ASP A 12 4.52 8.76 0.65
N ALA A 13 5.30 8.52 -0.41
CA ALA A 13 4.99 8.96 -1.76
C ALA A 13 4.23 7.86 -2.53
N GLY A 14 2.96 7.72 -2.18
CA GLY A 14 2.02 6.76 -2.77
C GLY A 14 1.52 7.14 -4.16
N SER A 15 0.91 6.17 -4.85
CA SER A 15 0.31 6.35 -6.18
C SER A 15 -0.86 7.34 -6.21
N SER A 16 -1.62 7.46 -5.12
CA SER A 16 -2.75 8.37 -5.02
C SER A 16 -2.38 9.76 -4.47
N GLY A 17 -1.25 9.89 -3.78
CA GLY A 17 -0.82 11.14 -3.14
C GLY A 17 0.40 10.94 -2.27
N THR A 18 1.06 12.04 -1.92
CA THR A 18 2.22 12.07 -1.02
C THR A 18 1.79 12.56 0.36
N ARG A 19 2.13 11.81 1.41
CA ARG A 19 1.79 12.13 2.81
C ARG A 19 3.06 12.29 3.62
N LEU A 20 3.21 13.44 4.28
CA LEU A 20 4.23 13.68 5.29
C LEU A 20 3.67 13.34 6.67
N TYR A 21 4.44 12.62 7.46
CA TYR A 21 4.20 12.32 8.87
C TYR A 21 5.38 12.76 9.71
N MET A 22 5.10 13.38 10.86
CA MET A 22 6.07 13.63 11.91
C MET A 22 5.79 12.70 13.07
N PHE A 23 6.83 12.01 13.52
CA PHE A 23 6.78 11.16 14.69
C PHE A 23 7.69 11.70 15.79
N LYS A 24 7.32 11.45 17.06
CA LYS A 24 8.22 11.65 18.20
C LYS A 24 8.24 10.41 19.10
N TRP A 25 9.36 10.21 19.79
CA TRP A 25 9.50 9.17 20.80
C TRP A 25 10.57 9.56 21.81
N ARG A 26 10.64 8.85 22.95
CA ARG A 26 11.78 8.97 23.88
C ARG A 26 12.95 8.13 23.38
N GLN A 27 14.17 8.65 23.45
CA GLN A 27 15.36 7.93 23.01
C GLN A 27 15.38 6.49 23.52
N TRP A 28 15.46 5.55 22.58
CA TRP A 28 15.46 4.13 22.87
C TRP A 28 16.80 3.71 23.46
N VAL A 29 16.74 2.81 24.44
CA VAL A 29 17.92 2.20 25.07
C VAL A 29 17.99 0.76 24.62
N GLU A 30 19.15 0.36 24.10
CA GLU A 30 19.36 -1.02 23.65
C GLU A 30 19.08 -2.02 24.78
N GLY A 31 18.48 -3.15 24.43
CA GLY A 31 18.05 -4.14 25.41
C GLY A 31 16.82 -3.70 26.23
N THR A 32 16.05 -2.72 25.77
CA THR A 32 14.70 -2.41 26.30
C THR A 32 13.61 -2.67 25.26
N SER A 33 12.34 -2.66 25.69
CA SER A 33 11.21 -2.73 24.77
C SER A 33 11.27 -1.61 23.73
N VAL A 34 10.67 -1.84 22.56
CA VAL A 34 10.57 -0.82 21.51
C VAL A 34 9.95 0.48 22.08
N PRO A 35 10.40 1.66 21.63
CA PRO A 35 9.95 2.92 22.19
C PRO A 35 8.47 3.17 21.87
N GLN A 36 7.80 3.98 22.69
CA GLN A 36 6.48 4.52 22.35
C GLN A 36 6.62 5.67 21.34
N ILE A 37 6.03 5.48 20.16
CA ILE A 37 6.08 6.38 19.01
C ILE A 37 4.71 7.03 18.88
N GLU A 38 4.71 8.35 18.82
CA GLU A 38 3.51 9.18 18.65
C GLU A 38 3.58 9.91 17.31
N GLU A 39 2.55 9.78 16.49
CA GLU A 39 2.34 10.67 15.35
C GLU A 39 1.88 12.03 15.89
N VAL A 40 2.62 13.08 15.53
CA VAL A 40 2.39 14.44 16.08
C VAL A 40 1.96 15.45 15.03
N TYR A 41 2.13 15.12 13.76
CA TYR A 41 1.71 15.97 12.64
C TYR A 41 1.62 15.14 11.36
N ASN A 42 0.63 15.43 10.53
CA ASN A 42 0.57 14.88 9.17
C ASN A 42 0.05 15.92 8.17
N LYS A 43 0.43 15.76 6.90
CA LYS A 43 -0.06 16.56 5.78
C LYS A 43 -0.04 15.76 4.48
N LYS A 44 -1.06 15.95 3.64
CA LYS A 44 -1.19 15.26 2.35
C LYS A 44 -1.18 16.24 1.19
N ARG A 45 -0.62 15.80 0.05
CA ARG A 45 -0.74 16.42 -1.27
C ARG A 45 -1.14 15.37 -2.30
N ASP A 46 -2.06 15.76 -3.17
CA ASP A 46 -2.55 14.99 -4.31
C ASP A 46 -2.19 15.75 -5.60
N PRO A 47 -2.03 15.08 -6.75
CA PRO A 47 -2.03 13.62 -6.97
C PRO A 47 -0.73 12.93 -6.50
N GLY A 48 -0.57 11.63 -6.77
CA GLY A 48 0.67 10.91 -6.48
C GLY A 48 1.88 11.45 -7.27
N ILE A 49 3.07 11.39 -6.69
CA ILE A 49 4.26 12.05 -7.24
C ILE A 49 4.68 11.54 -8.63
N SER A 50 4.40 10.27 -8.94
CA SER A 50 4.75 9.69 -10.25
C SER A 50 3.97 10.33 -11.41
N THR A 51 2.80 10.92 -11.14
CA THR A 51 1.99 11.60 -12.16
C THR A 51 2.64 12.89 -12.67
N LEU A 52 3.57 13.48 -11.91
CA LEU A 52 4.28 14.69 -12.32
C LEU A 52 5.15 14.47 -13.56
N ALA A 53 5.55 13.21 -13.81
CA ALA A 53 6.33 12.78 -14.96
C ALA A 53 5.49 12.41 -16.19
N ALA A 54 4.18 12.67 -16.20
CA ALA A 54 3.31 12.33 -17.34
C ALA A 54 3.70 13.06 -18.64
N ASP A 55 4.20 14.29 -18.54
CA ASP A 55 4.59 15.12 -19.68
C ASP A 55 6.10 15.39 -19.70
N ASN A 56 6.71 15.33 -20.89
CA ASN A 56 8.07 15.83 -21.09
C ASN A 56 8.03 17.37 -21.06
N ASN A 57 8.49 17.97 -19.96
CA ASN A 57 8.38 19.40 -19.75
C ASN A 57 9.60 19.93 -18.98
N ASP A 58 10.21 21.00 -19.48
CA ASP A 58 11.31 21.76 -18.85
C ASP A 58 11.00 22.27 -17.43
N ALA A 59 9.73 22.24 -17.01
CA ALA A 59 9.21 22.63 -15.72
C ALA A 59 9.02 21.45 -14.73
N LEU A 60 9.52 20.24 -15.02
CA LEU A 60 9.41 19.10 -14.10
C LEU A 60 9.93 19.42 -12.70
N GLN A 61 11.08 20.10 -12.59
CA GLN A 61 11.62 20.53 -11.29
C GLN A 61 10.61 21.42 -10.55
N LYS A 62 10.04 22.42 -11.23
CA LYS A 62 9.04 23.30 -10.63
C LYS A 62 7.81 22.52 -10.14
N LYS A 63 7.32 21.56 -10.93
CA LYS A 63 6.19 20.69 -10.52
C LYS A 63 6.52 19.91 -9.25
N VAL A 64 7.74 19.38 -9.13
CA VAL A 64 8.19 18.68 -7.91
C VAL A 64 8.30 19.62 -6.73
N ASP A 65 8.85 20.82 -6.92
CA ASP A 65 8.98 21.83 -5.86
C ASP A 65 7.60 22.31 -5.37
N ASP A 66 6.66 22.56 -6.28
CA ASP A 66 5.28 22.94 -5.96
C ASP A 66 4.51 21.82 -5.21
N HIS A 67 4.93 20.56 -5.42
CA HIS A 67 4.33 19.38 -4.79
C HIS A 67 4.91 19.07 -3.41
N LEU A 68 6.24 19.02 -3.29
CA LEU A 68 6.95 18.64 -2.06
C LEU A 68 7.29 19.82 -1.15
N GLY A 69 7.63 20.98 -1.71
CA GLY A 69 8.02 22.18 -0.95
C GLY A 69 7.03 22.54 0.16
N PRO A 70 5.72 22.62 -0.13
CA PRO A 70 4.71 22.90 0.89
C PRO A 70 4.63 21.85 2.02
N LEU A 71 4.97 20.59 1.75
CA LEU A 71 5.05 19.57 2.80
C LEU A 71 6.23 19.85 3.73
N PHE A 72 7.40 20.16 3.16
CA PHE A 72 8.60 20.52 3.93
C PHE A 72 8.41 21.82 4.72
N ASP A 73 7.85 22.86 4.12
CA ASP A 73 7.60 24.15 4.79
C ASP A 73 6.69 23.97 6.01
N CYS A 74 5.61 23.20 5.88
CA CYS A 74 4.74 22.88 7.00
C CYS A 74 5.45 22.09 8.11
N ALA A 75 6.31 21.14 7.74
CA ALA A 75 7.06 20.36 8.73
C ALA A 75 8.14 21.20 9.45
N VAL A 76 8.80 22.13 8.75
CA VAL A 76 9.73 23.11 9.34
C VAL A 76 8.99 24.04 10.30
N ALA A 77 7.80 24.52 9.92
CA ALA A 77 6.97 25.34 10.80
C ALA A 77 6.56 24.57 12.07
N PHE A 78 6.20 23.28 11.94
CA PHE A 78 5.95 22.41 13.08
C PHE A 78 7.18 22.29 14.00
N CYS A 79 8.36 21.98 13.45
CA CYS A 79 9.60 21.88 14.23
C CYS A 79 9.92 23.19 14.96
N THR A 80 9.72 24.34 14.31
CA THR A 80 9.94 25.67 14.89
C THR A 80 9.02 25.90 16.09
N ALA A 81 7.72 25.61 15.94
CA ALA A 81 6.75 25.73 17.02
C ALA A 81 7.04 24.78 18.20
N ALA A 82 7.61 23.61 17.91
CA ALA A 82 8.02 22.63 18.91
C ALA A 82 9.39 22.91 19.55
N GLY A 83 10.11 23.96 19.14
CA GLY A 83 11.46 24.28 19.64
C GLY A 83 12.55 23.29 19.17
N VAL A 84 12.35 22.63 18.04
CA VAL A 84 13.25 21.61 17.48
C VAL A 84 13.95 22.18 16.25
N ASN A 85 15.25 21.97 16.13
CA ASN A 85 15.97 22.27 14.89
C ASN A 85 15.63 21.23 13.82
N SER A 86 14.92 21.63 12.77
CA SER A 86 14.53 20.72 11.68
C SER A 86 15.74 20.06 11.01
N ASN A 87 16.89 20.75 10.94
CA ASN A 87 18.10 20.23 10.29
C ASN A 87 18.73 19.03 11.02
N SER A 88 18.32 18.76 12.27
CA SER A 88 18.72 17.54 13.00
C SER A 88 17.67 16.44 13.00
N VAL A 89 16.51 16.69 12.40
CA VAL A 89 15.42 15.71 12.33
C VAL A 89 15.64 14.84 11.09
N PRO A 90 15.79 13.50 11.25
CA PRO A 90 15.96 12.60 10.13
C PRO A 90 14.72 12.58 9.23
N LEU A 91 14.95 12.65 7.92
CA LEU A 91 13.91 12.61 6.88
C LEU A 91 14.07 11.39 5.99
N PHE A 92 12.96 10.69 5.77
CA PHE A 92 12.84 9.56 4.85
C PHE A 92 11.76 9.86 3.81
N LEU A 93 12.09 9.87 2.52
CA LEU A 93 11.11 9.95 1.44
C LEU A 93 11.04 8.61 0.71
N LEU A 94 9.97 7.87 0.94
CA LEU A 94 9.81 6.49 0.48
C LEU A 94 8.67 6.45 -0.55
N ALA A 95 9.02 6.31 -1.82
CA ALA A 95 8.03 6.18 -2.89
C ALA A 95 7.68 4.71 -3.14
N THR A 96 6.42 4.45 -3.48
CA THR A 96 5.89 3.07 -3.58
C THR A 96 5.50 2.72 -5.03
N ALA A 97 4.42 1.96 -5.20
CA ALA A 97 4.04 1.34 -6.48
C ALA A 97 3.98 2.30 -7.66
N GLY A 98 3.47 3.52 -7.48
CA GLY A 98 3.36 4.48 -8.58
C GLY A 98 4.70 4.82 -9.23
N MET A 99 5.79 4.86 -8.45
CA MET A 99 7.15 5.08 -8.98
C MET A 99 7.76 3.81 -9.57
N ARG A 100 7.43 2.62 -9.03
CA ARG A 100 7.85 1.33 -9.63
C ARG A 100 7.21 1.09 -10.99
N ASP A 101 5.96 1.50 -11.14
CA ASP A 101 5.24 1.46 -12.42
C ASP A 101 5.91 2.39 -13.42
N LEU A 102 6.14 3.65 -13.05
CA LEU A 102 6.84 4.62 -13.89
C LEU A 102 8.24 4.13 -14.30
N GLN A 103 8.99 3.52 -13.38
CA GLN A 103 10.30 2.94 -13.68
C GLN A 103 10.22 1.87 -14.78
N THR A 104 9.18 1.04 -14.73
CA THR A 104 8.96 -0.06 -15.67
C THR A 104 8.46 0.46 -17.02
N GLU A 105 7.55 1.43 -17.00
CA GLU A 105 6.92 2.01 -18.19
C GLU A 105 7.86 2.98 -18.93
N ASN A 106 8.62 3.80 -18.21
CA ASN A 106 9.53 4.78 -18.76
C ASN A 106 10.66 5.12 -17.78
N ASN A 107 11.75 4.34 -17.85
CA ASN A 107 12.89 4.49 -16.96
C ASN A 107 13.60 5.86 -17.09
N GLU A 108 13.60 6.49 -18.26
CA GLU A 108 14.21 7.83 -18.44
C GLU A 108 13.45 8.89 -17.64
N ARG A 109 12.11 8.90 -17.75
CA ARG A 109 11.24 9.80 -16.95
C ARG A 109 11.34 9.52 -15.46
N TYR A 110 11.41 8.25 -15.08
CA TYR A 110 11.65 7.85 -13.70
C TYR A 110 12.96 8.46 -13.16
N LEU A 111 14.06 8.33 -13.89
CA LEU A 111 15.37 8.88 -13.48
C LEU A 111 15.33 10.41 -13.39
N GLN A 112 14.69 11.09 -14.36
CA GLN A 112 14.52 12.55 -14.32
C GLN A 112 13.71 13.01 -13.10
N LEU A 113 12.61 12.32 -12.78
CA LEU A 113 11.79 12.62 -11.61
C LEU A 113 12.58 12.37 -10.32
N CYS A 114 13.33 11.27 -10.22
CA CYS A 114 14.20 10.98 -9.08
C CYS A 114 15.23 12.09 -8.84
N LEU A 115 15.86 12.61 -9.90
CA LEU A 115 16.79 13.75 -9.79
C LEU A 115 16.11 15.02 -9.29
N CYS A 116 14.88 15.30 -9.75
CA CYS A 116 14.12 16.46 -9.27
C CYS A 116 13.71 16.31 -7.80
N ILE A 117 13.30 15.10 -7.39
CA ILE A 117 12.97 14.76 -6.00
C ILE A 117 14.20 14.92 -5.11
N GLU A 118 15.36 14.41 -5.55
CA GLU A 118 16.62 14.53 -4.81
C GLU A 118 16.98 16.01 -4.57
N ARG A 119 16.95 16.83 -5.62
CA ARG A 119 17.21 18.29 -5.51
C ARG A 119 16.26 18.96 -4.52
N CYS A 120 14.96 18.68 -4.63
CA CYS A 120 13.94 19.26 -3.75
C CYS A 120 14.12 18.78 -2.29
N THR A 121 14.39 17.49 -2.09
CA THR A 121 14.57 16.88 -0.76
C THR A 121 15.83 17.40 -0.07
N ASN A 122 16.92 17.60 -0.81
CA ASN A 122 18.16 18.19 -0.28
C ASN A 122 17.97 19.65 0.16
N ALA A 123 16.96 20.35 -0.35
CA ALA A 123 16.59 21.71 0.07
C ALA A 123 15.61 21.76 1.26
N SER A 124 15.14 20.61 1.78
CA SER A 124 14.06 20.51 2.77
C SER A 124 14.38 21.08 4.17
N LYS A 125 15.65 21.36 4.49
CA LYS A 125 16.13 21.73 5.85
C LYS A 125 15.93 20.63 6.90
N PHE A 126 16.00 19.37 6.47
CA PHE A 126 16.03 18.19 7.33
C PHE A 126 17.32 17.38 7.10
N ASP A 127 17.62 16.47 8.03
CA ASP A 127 18.71 15.51 7.89
C ASP A 127 18.25 14.34 7.00
N VAL A 128 18.44 14.47 5.68
CA VAL A 128 17.99 13.48 4.70
C VAL A 128 18.74 12.17 4.91
N LYS A 129 18.04 11.13 5.38
CA LYS A 129 18.62 9.78 5.58
C LYS A 129 18.42 8.88 4.38
N GLN A 130 17.26 8.98 3.74
CA GLN A 130 16.92 8.18 2.58
C GLN A 130 15.89 8.90 1.73
N HIS A 131 16.07 8.85 0.42
CA HIS A 131 15.02 9.18 -0.54
C HIS A 131 15.05 8.14 -1.67
N GLY A 132 13.89 7.75 -2.18
CA GLY A 132 13.79 6.89 -3.36
C GLY A 132 12.65 5.90 -3.30
N THR A 133 12.59 5.07 -4.33
CA THR A 133 11.54 4.05 -4.51
C THR A 133 11.89 2.80 -3.71
N ILE A 134 11.01 2.40 -2.79
CA ILE A 134 11.17 1.15 -2.04
C ILE A 134 10.59 -0.04 -2.82
N THR A 135 11.14 -1.23 -2.58
CA THR A 135 10.57 -2.46 -3.14
C THR A 135 9.23 -2.78 -2.46
N GLY A 136 8.40 -3.61 -3.11
CA GLY A 136 7.13 -4.02 -2.52
C GLY A 136 7.32 -4.88 -1.26
N GLU A 137 8.41 -5.63 -1.15
CA GLU A 137 8.77 -6.40 0.05
C GLU A 137 9.16 -5.49 1.21
N ALA A 138 9.92 -4.41 0.94
CA ALA A 138 10.24 -3.43 1.97
C ALA A 138 8.95 -2.75 2.50
N GLU A 139 8.04 -2.40 1.59
CA GLU A 139 6.71 -1.87 1.92
C GLU A 139 5.91 -2.88 2.78
N ALA A 140 5.90 -4.16 2.40
CA ALA A 140 5.26 -5.24 3.17
C ALA A 140 5.85 -5.38 4.58
N LEU A 141 7.17 -5.31 4.70
CA LEU A 141 7.87 -5.42 5.98
C LEU A 141 7.56 -4.22 6.89
N TYR A 142 7.63 -3.00 6.36
CA TYR A 142 7.34 -1.79 7.15
C TYR A 142 5.89 -1.76 7.61
N GLY A 143 4.94 -2.13 6.74
CA GLY A 143 3.54 -2.28 7.11
C GLY A 143 3.33 -3.34 8.21
N TRP A 144 4.02 -4.48 8.10
CA TRP A 144 3.97 -5.52 9.15
C TRP A 144 4.52 -5.02 10.49
N VAL A 145 5.64 -4.30 10.49
CA VAL A 145 6.20 -3.70 11.71
C VAL A 145 5.21 -2.69 12.30
N ALA A 146 4.69 -1.77 11.51
CA ALA A 146 3.74 -0.75 11.99
C ALA A 146 2.45 -1.37 12.56
N ALA A 147 1.89 -2.37 11.88
CA ALA A 147 0.66 -3.04 12.29
C ALA A 147 0.87 -3.85 13.57
N ASN A 148 1.94 -4.66 13.65
CA ASN A 148 2.24 -5.45 14.85
C ASN A 148 2.67 -4.58 16.03
N TYR A 149 3.34 -3.45 15.77
CA TYR A 149 3.63 -2.45 16.79
C TYR A 149 2.34 -1.89 17.39
N SER A 150 1.40 -1.48 16.54
CA SER A 150 0.10 -0.94 16.95
C SER A 150 -0.78 -1.99 17.65
N TRP A 151 -0.68 -3.25 17.23
CA TRP A 151 -1.33 -4.39 17.89
C TRP A 151 -0.74 -4.71 19.28
N GLY A 152 0.44 -4.18 19.61
CA GLY A 152 1.15 -4.51 20.85
C GLY A 152 1.94 -5.82 20.78
N SER A 153 2.13 -6.41 19.59
CA SER A 153 2.94 -7.64 19.43
C SER A 153 4.43 -7.45 19.73
N PHE A 154 4.90 -6.21 19.95
CA PHE A 154 6.28 -5.94 20.37
C PHE A 154 6.39 -5.47 21.83
N SER A 155 5.28 -5.43 22.60
CA SER A 155 5.33 -5.04 24.01
C SER A 155 5.79 -6.22 24.88
N GLY A 156 7.09 -6.35 25.13
CA GLY A 156 7.66 -7.33 26.06
C GLY A 156 9.08 -7.79 25.71
N TYR A 157 9.80 -8.32 26.70
CA TYR A 157 11.12 -8.96 26.50
C TYR A 157 10.95 -10.39 25.95
N GLY A 158 11.70 -10.76 24.91
CA GLY A 158 11.78 -12.15 24.43
C GLY A 158 10.58 -12.66 23.63
N GLN A 159 9.84 -11.76 22.96
CA GLN A 159 8.70 -12.11 22.11
C GLN A 159 9.09 -13.11 21.01
N ARG A 160 8.27 -14.15 20.83
CA ARG A 160 8.45 -15.20 19.82
C ARG A 160 7.62 -14.89 18.57
N SER A 161 8.08 -15.32 17.38
CA SER A 161 7.34 -15.16 16.11
C SER A 161 5.91 -15.72 16.12
N SER A 162 5.60 -16.65 17.04
CA SER A 162 4.26 -17.17 17.29
C SER A 162 3.26 -16.15 17.87
N GLN A 163 3.72 -14.97 18.32
CA GLN A 163 2.90 -13.91 18.93
C GLN A 163 2.65 -12.72 17.99
N THR A 164 3.21 -12.78 16.77
CA THR A 164 3.00 -11.76 15.74
C THR A 164 1.98 -12.21 14.71
N ALA A 165 1.11 -11.28 14.30
CA ALA A 165 0.15 -11.50 13.24
C ALA A 165 0.83 -11.44 11.86
N GLY A 166 0.25 -12.13 10.87
CA GLY A 166 0.54 -11.81 9.48
C GLY A 166 0.01 -10.43 9.13
N TYR A 167 0.46 -9.86 8.02
CA TYR A 167 -0.01 -8.57 7.53
C TYR A 167 -0.36 -8.66 6.05
N VAL A 168 -1.49 -8.09 5.68
CA VAL A 168 -1.91 -7.92 4.28
C VAL A 168 -2.34 -6.48 4.08
N GLU A 169 -1.93 -5.91 2.96
CA GLU A 169 -2.28 -4.54 2.59
C GLU A 169 -2.73 -4.48 1.15
N MET A 170 -3.76 -3.67 0.90
CA MET A 170 -4.18 -3.35 -0.46
C MET A 170 -4.11 -1.84 -0.66
N GLY A 171 -3.09 -1.39 -1.37
CA GLY A 171 -2.96 -0.02 -1.82
C GLY A 171 -3.79 0.25 -3.08
N GLY A 172 -3.57 1.41 -3.71
CA GLY A 172 -4.20 1.76 -4.99
C GLY A 172 -3.59 1.01 -6.18
N ALA A 173 -2.27 0.83 -6.19
CA ALA A 173 -1.52 0.27 -7.32
C ALA A 173 -0.86 -1.09 -7.05
N SER A 174 -0.75 -1.52 -5.80
CA SER A 174 -0.22 -2.84 -5.44
C SER A 174 -0.91 -3.38 -4.18
N ALA A 175 -0.66 -4.65 -3.90
CA ALA A 175 -1.04 -5.31 -2.66
C ALA A 175 0.16 -6.05 -2.09
N GLN A 176 0.28 -6.09 -0.76
CA GLN A 176 1.43 -6.62 -0.05
C GLN A 176 1.02 -7.70 0.93
N THR A 177 1.94 -8.61 1.20
CA THR A 177 1.78 -9.66 2.20
C THR A 177 3.09 -9.85 2.95
N ALA A 178 3.02 -9.88 4.27
CA ALA A 178 4.14 -10.19 5.15
C ALA A 178 3.71 -11.24 6.16
N LEU A 179 4.48 -12.34 6.20
CA LEU A 179 4.15 -13.53 6.96
C LEU A 179 5.33 -13.95 7.84
N PRO A 180 5.23 -13.79 9.18
CA PRO A 180 6.21 -14.34 10.09
C PRO A 180 6.12 -15.87 10.14
N LEU A 181 7.26 -16.53 10.05
CA LEU A 181 7.39 -17.98 10.04
C LEU A 181 7.52 -18.56 11.46
N TYR A 182 7.08 -19.81 11.64
CA TYR A 182 7.28 -20.53 12.90
C TYR A 182 8.73 -21.02 13.00
N ALA A 183 9.25 -21.12 14.22
CA ALA A 183 10.62 -21.59 14.47
C ALA A 183 10.85 -22.98 13.87
N GLY A 184 11.99 -23.16 13.20
CA GLY A 184 12.36 -24.42 12.55
C GLY A 184 11.78 -24.62 11.14
N GLN A 185 10.98 -23.68 10.62
CA GLN A 185 10.62 -23.69 9.20
C GLN A 185 11.84 -23.29 8.36
N PRO A 186 12.24 -24.11 7.37
CA PRO A 186 13.43 -23.84 6.59
C PRO A 186 13.26 -22.55 5.79
N VAL A 187 14.23 -21.65 5.93
CA VAL A 187 14.35 -20.39 5.16
C VAL A 187 15.14 -20.63 3.86
N GLN A 188 15.53 -21.90 3.57
CA GLN A 188 16.33 -22.25 2.41
C GLN A 188 15.49 -22.88 1.30
N GLY A 189 15.66 -22.33 0.10
CA GLY A 189 14.92 -22.68 -1.11
C GLY A 189 14.48 -21.39 -1.80
N GLY A 190 15.33 -20.89 -2.69
CA GLY A 190 15.18 -19.60 -3.35
C GLY A 190 13.82 -19.44 -4.00
N LEU A 191 12.93 -18.72 -3.31
CA LEU A 191 11.83 -18.03 -3.94
C LEU A 191 12.47 -16.87 -4.69
N ASP A 192 12.23 -16.82 -6.00
CA ASP A 192 12.72 -15.74 -6.85
C ASP A 192 12.16 -14.41 -6.33
N ALA A 193 12.83 -13.28 -6.58
CA ALA A 193 12.36 -11.96 -6.14
C ALA A 193 10.92 -11.68 -6.61
N HIS A 194 10.50 -12.36 -7.67
CA HIS A 194 9.18 -12.29 -8.26
C HIS A 194 8.10 -13.14 -7.54
N GLN A 195 8.50 -14.12 -6.72
CA GLN A 195 7.63 -15.04 -5.97
C GLN A 195 7.54 -14.71 -4.47
N GLY A 196 8.17 -13.62 -4.06
CA GLY A 196 8.34 -13.23 -2.66
C GLY A 196 9.71 -13.60 -2.11
N ARG A 197 10.09 -12.95 -1.01
CA ARG A 197 11.42 -13.02 -0.43
C ARG A 197 11.35 -13.56 0.99
N LEU A 198 12.21 -14.52 1.28
CA LEU A 198 12.50 -14.96 2.63
C LEU A 198 13.60 -14.09 3.23
N VAL A 199 13.33 -13.45 4.36
CA VAL A 199 14.29 -12.57 5.05
C VAL A 199 14.28 -12.83 6.55
N LYS A 200 15.45 -12.66 7.17
CA LYS A 200 15.57 -12.58 8.63
C LYS A 200 15.64 -11.12 9.03
N VAL A 201 14.77 -10.68 9.94
CA VAL A 201 14.68 -9.29 10.40
C VAL A 201 14.80 -9.23 11.90
N LYS A 202 15.56 -8.27 12.41
CA LYS A 202 15.71 -8.01 13.84
C LYS A 202 14.93 -6.77 14.23
N ILE A 203 14.00 -6.89 15.19
CA ILE A 203 13.23 -5.78 15.76
C ILE A 203 13.48 -5.76 17.27
N GLY A 204 14.18 -4.72 17.74
CA GLY A 204 14.66 -4.66 19.12
C GLY A 204 15.53 -5.89 19.45
N PRO A 205 15.23 -6.66 20.53
CA PRO A 205 15.96 -7.86 20.88
C PRO A 205 15.51 -9.13 20.12
N SER A 206 14.43 -9.06 19.34
CA SER A 206 13.81 -10.23 18.70
C SER A 206 14.20 -10.38 17.23
N GLU A 207 14.37 -11.62 16.78
CA GLU A 207 14.58 -11.97 15.37
C GLU A 207 13.38 -12.72 14.80
N PHE A 208 13.04 -12.43 13.54
CA PHE A 208 11.91 -12.98 12.83
C PHE A 208 12.35 -13.48 11.46
N ASP A 209 12.04 -14.74 11.15
CA ASP A 209 12.08 -15.25 9.78
C ASP A 209 10.75 -14.90 9.10
N MET A 210 10.82 -14.22 7.97
CA MET A 210 9.67 -13.59 7.31
C MET A 210 9.60 -14.03 5.85
N PHE A 211 8.40 -14.32 5.37
CA PHE A 211 8.07 -14.32 3.95
C PHE A 211 7.40 -12.99 3.59
N LEU A 212 7.94 -12.29 2.59
CA LEU A 212 7.44 -11.01 2.11
C LEU A 212 7.07 -11.14 0.63
N ALA A 213 5.94 -10.58 0.23
CA ALA A 213 5.51 -10.58 -1.16
C ALA A 213 4.77 -9.29 -1.51
N SER A 214 4.83 -8.95 -2.79
CA SER A 214 4.08 -7.85 -3.38
C SER A 214 3.50 -8.27 -4.71
N SER A 215 2.23 -7.96 -4.94
CA SER A 215 1.55 -8.08 -6.23
C SER A 215 1.37 -6.69 -6.82
N GLN A 216 1.55 -6.54 -8.13
CA GLN A 216 1.29 -5.29 -8.85
C GLN A 216 -0.20 -4.98 -9.05
N LEU A 217 -1.10 -5.61 -8.28
CA LEU A 217 -2.54 -5.46 -8.39
C LEU A 217 -3.12 -4.84 -7.11
N GLY A 218 -3.22 -3.51 -7.08
CA GLY A 218 -3.99 -2.77 -6.08
C GLY A 218 -5.42 -2.46 -6.53
N LEU A 219 -6.20 -1.82 -5.68
CA LEU A 219 -7.63 -1.56 -5.92
C LEU A 219 -7.89 -0.77 -7.22
N ASN A 220 -7.18 0.35 -7.43
CA ASN A 220 -7.41 1.23 -8.57
C ASN A 220 -6.95 0.58 -9.89
N LYS A 221 -5.84 -0.17 -9.86
CA LYS A 221 -5.39 -0.94 -11.03
C LYS A 221 -6.34 -2.07 -11.38
N ALA A 222 -6.79 -2.83 -10.39
CA ALA A 222 -7.77 -3.89 -10.60
C ALA A 222 -9.08 -3.35 -11.18
N LYS A 223 -9.55 -2.22 -10.65
CA LYS A 223 -10.72 -1.50 -11.19
C LYS A 223 -10.51 -1.08 -12.65
N LYS A 224 -9.38 -0.44 -12.97
CA LYS A 224 -9.09 -0.02 -14.35
C LYS A 224 -9.04 -1.21 -15.32
N GLN A 225 -8.38 -2.30 -14.94
CA GLN A 225 -8.32 -3.51 -15.77
C GLN A 225 -9.70 -4.17 -15.92
N TYR A 226 -10.50 -4.17 -14.86
CA TYR A 226 -11.89 -4.60 -14.93
C TYR A 226 -12.69 -3.78 -15.94
N GLU A 227 -12.59 -2.44 -15.87
CA GLU A 227 -13.26 -1.52 -16.81
C GLU A 227 -12.79 -1.72 -18.25
N ASP A 228 -11.49 -1.94 -18.48
CA ASP A 228 -10.93 -2.22 -19.80
C ASP A 228 -11.50 -3.53 -20.39
N ILE A 229 -11.62 -4.60 -19.60
CA ILE A 229 -12.24 -5.88 -20.01
C ILE A 229 -13.73 -5.69 -20.28
N LEU A 230 -14.42 -4.93 -19.41
CA LEU A 230 -15.83 -4.61 -19.53
C LEU A 230 -16.14 -3.91 -20.85
N VAL A 231 -15.35 -2.88 -21.20
CA VAL A 231 -15.45 -2.18 -22.49
C VAL A 231 -15.13 -3.10 -23.65
N ALA A 232 -14.06 -3.90 -23.56
CA ALA A 232 -13.66 -4.81 -24.64
C ALA A 232 -14.73 -5.87 -24.95
N ARG A 233 -15.39 -6.43 -23.94
CA ARG A 233 -16.50 -7.38 -24.11
C ARG A 233 -17.78 -6.68 -24.57
N GLY A 234 -18.10 -5.52 -24.00
CA GLY A 234 -19.25 -4.70 -24.38
C GLY A 234 -19.23 -4.28 -25.85
N ARG A 235 -18.06 -3.93 -26.40
CA ARG A 235 -17.86 -3.63 -27.83
C ARG A 235 -18.16 -4.80 -28.77
N ARG A 236 -18.14 -6.05 -28.28
CA ARG A 236 -18.55 -7.25 -29.06
C ARG A 236 -20.07 -7.48 -29.02
N GLY A 237 -20.76 -6.92 -28.03
CA GLY A 237 -22.22 -6.97 -27.89
C GLY A 237 -22.91 -5.94 -28.80
N HIS A 238 -23.86 -6.38 -29.62
CA HIS A 238 -24.52 -5.57 -30.66
C HIS A 238 -25.52 -4.51 -30.15
N ARG A 239 -25.38 -3.99 -28.91
CA ARG A 239 -26.45 -3.19 -28.26
C ARG A 239 -26.09 -1.79 -27.77
N GLY A 240 -24.86 -1.30 -27.97
CA GLY A 240 -24.50 0.09 -27.66
C GLY A 240 -24.61 0.50 -26.19
N VAL A 241 -24.84 -0.45 -25.28
CA VAL A 241 -24.90 -0.27 -23.82
C VAL A 241 -24.09 -1.39 -23.18
N ILE A 242 -23.19 -1.03 -22.28
CA ILE A 242 -22.38 -1.97 -21.50
C ILE A 242 -23.19 -2.43 -20.28
N LEU A 243 -23.23 -3.74 -20.03
CA LEU A 243 -23.82 -4.29 -18.80
C LEU A 243 -22.70 -4.46 -17.77
N ASP A 244 -22.83 -3.80 -16.62
CA ASP A 244 -21.84 -3.80 -15.54
C ASP A 244 -22.31 -4.69 -14.37
N PRO A 245 -21.75 -5.91 -14.22
CA PRO A 245 -22.14 -6.82 -13.15
C PRO A 245 -21.69 -6.38 -11.75
N SER A 246 -20.79 -5.40 -11.64
CA SER A 246 -20.35 -4.86 -10.35
C SER A 246 -21.33 -3.83 -9.75
N LYS A 247 -22.29 -3.33 -10.53
CA LYS A 247 -23.19 -2.24 -10.13
C LYS A 247 -24.61 -2.75 -9.89
N ASN A 248 -25.28 -2.12 -8.93
CA ASN A 248 -26.69 -2.41 -8.62
C ASN A 248 -27.62 -2.16 -9.80
N TYR A 249 -28.73 -2.89 -9.85
CA TYR A 249 -29.81 -2.62 -10.80
C TYR A 249 -30.25 -1.16 -10.76
N GLY A 250 -30.36 -0.54 -11.94
CA GLY A 250 -30.80 0.85 -12.09
C GLY A 250 -29.68 1.89 -11.98
N TRP A 251 -28.45 1.49 -11.64
CA TRP A 251 -27.28 2.34 -11.86
C TRP A 251 -27.03 2.46 -13.36
N GLY A 252 -27.12 3.68 -13.88
CA GLY A 252 -26.81 4.01 -15.27
C GLY A 252 -25.74 5.08 -15.32
N LEU A 253 -24.67 4.87 -16.10
CA LEU A 253 -23.82 5.98 -16.52
C LEU A 253 -24.46 6.58 -17.78
N THR A 254 -25.11 7.74 -17.65
CA THR A 254 -25.39 8.59 -18.80
C THR A 254 -24.06 9.19 -19.31
N PRO A 255 -23.83 9.26 -20.64
CA PRO A 255 -22.67 9.97 -21.17
C PRO A 255 -22.63 11.40 -20.60
N GLY A 256 -21.55 11.75 -19.91
CA GLY A 256 -21.36 13.07 -19.30
C GLY A 256 -21.90 13.27 -17.87
N THR A 257 -22.42 12.25 -17.18
CA THR A 257 -22.73 12.36 -15.74
C THR A 257 -21.69 11.63 -14.90
N SER A 258 -20.50 12.23 -14.81
CA SER A 258 -19.45 11.83 -13.88
C SER A 258 -19.82 12.31 -12.47
N PHE A 259 -20.43 11.44 -11.66
CA PHE A 259 -20.49 11.64 -10.21
C PHE A 259 -19.74 10.51 -9.51
N LEU A 260 -18.42 10.57 -9.64
CA LEU A 260 -17.45 10.12 -8.66
C LEU A 260 -16.32 11.16 -8.75
N ASP A 261 -16.24 12.06 -7.78
CA ASP A 261 -15.14 13.02 -7.67
C ASP A 261 -13.80 12.27 -7.73
N ILE A 262 -13.16 12.32 -8.89
CA ILE A 262 -11.75 12.03 -9.10
C ILE A 262 -11.17 13.35 -9.61
N PRO A 263 -10.12 13.91 -9.00
CA PRO A 263 -9.59 15.21 -9.41
C PRO A 263 -9.22 15.15 -10.89
N GLU A 264 -9.71 16.13 -11.64
CA GLU A 264 -9.42 16.35 -13.05
C GLU A 264 -7.90 16.25 -13.30
N ASN A 265 -7.50 15.43 -14.27
CA ASN A 265 -6.49 15.93 -15.19
C ASN A 265 -6.61 15.32 -16.58
N ASN A 266 -6.60 16.23 -17.55
CA ASN A 266 -6.78 16.00 -18.96
C ASN A 266 -5.52 15.38 -19.58
N SER A 267 -5.70 14.32 -20.37
CA SER A 267 -4.78 13.97 -21.44
C SER A 267 -5.59 13.81 -22.74
N PRO A 268 -5.21 14.47 -23.84
CA PRO A 268 -5.91 14.34 -25.12
C PRO A 268 -5.44 13.05 -25.80
N HIS A 269 -6.37 12.33 -26.44
CA HIS A 269 -6.14 11.10 -27.23
C HIS A 269 -6.28 9.76 -26.48
N SER A 270 -7.42 9.55 -25.83
CA SER A 270 -8.11 8.26 -25.82
C SER A 270 -9.61 8.52 -25.65
N GLN A 271 -10.48 7.83 -26.40
CA GLN A 271 -11.92 7.85 -26.12
C GLN A 271 -12.10 7.36 -24.68
N LYS A 272 -12.56 8.24 -23.78
CA LYS A 272 -12.73 7.94 -22.36
C LYS A 272 -13.92 6.99 -22.19
N ILE A 273 -13.86 6.13 -21.19
CA ILE A 273 -14.97 5.23 -20.78
C ILE A 273 -16.29 6.02 -20.59
N GLU A 274 -16.19 7.31 -20.26
CA GLU A 274 -17.29 8.26 -20.05
C GLU A 274 -18.26 8.43 -21.24
N ASP A 275 -17.88 7.99 -22.45
CA ASP A 275 -18.71 8.15 -23.65
C ASP A 275 -19.63 6.96 -23.96
N ILE A 276 -19.52 5.83 -23.23
CA ILE A 276 -20.33 4.62 -23.48
C ILE A 276 -21.37 4.42 -22.36
N PRO A 277 -22.68 4.39 -22.66
CA PRO A 277 -23.70 4.13 -21.66
C PRO A 277 -23.48 2.77 -20.99
N ALA A 278 -23.47 2.73 -19.65
CA ALA A 278 -23.38 1.50 -18.88
C ALA A 278 -24.58 1.33 -17.95
N ARG A 279 -25.04 0.08 -17.73
CA ARG A 279 -26.16 -0.26 -16.84
C ARG A 279 -25.76 -1.38 -15.89
N GLY A 280 -26.02 -1.19 -14.60
CA GLY A 280 -25.77 -2.18 -13.56
C GLY A 280 -26.72 -3.38 -13.62
N THR A 281 -26.16 -4.59 -13.45
CA THR A 281 -26.90 -5.87 -13.44
C THR A 281 -26.77 -6.64 -12.13
N LEU A 282 -25.83 -6.29 -11.25
CA LEU A 282 -25.52 -7.01 -10.00
C LEU A 282 -25.52 -8.55 -10.20
N ASP A 283 -24.64 -9.02 -11.08
CA ASP A 283 -24.45 -10.45 -11.35
C ASP A 283 -23.09 -10.89 -10.79
N LEU A 284 -23.12 -11.56 -9.63
CA LEU A 284 -21.89 -11.94 -8.93
C LEU A 284 -21.10 -13.04 -9.65
N ASP A 285 -21.77 -13.93 -10.39
CA ASP A 285 -21.11 -14.99 -11.14
C ASP A 285 -20.42 -14.41 -12.37
N GLU A 286 -21.08 -13.49 -13.07
CA GLU A 286 -20.49 -12.74 -14.17
C GLU A 286 -19.33 -11.87 -13.67
N LEU A 287 -19.51 -11.13 -12.57
CA LEU A 287 -18.44 -10.34 -11.95
C LEU A 287 -17.23 -11.20 -11.63
N LYS A 288 -17.44 -12.38 -11.03
CA LYS A 288 -16.35 -13.32 -10.74
C LYS A 288 -15.61 -13.73 -12.02
N ALA A 289 -16.33 -14.03 -13.10
CA ALA A 289 -15.73 -14.35 -14.39
C ALA A 289 -14.95 -13.18 -15.02
N PHE A 290 -15.34 -11.92 -14.75
CA PHE A 290 -14.55 -10.75 -15.11
C PHE A 290 -13.27 -10.64 -14.29
N LEU A 291 -13.36 -10.82 -12.97
CA LEU A 291 -12.21 -10.74 -12.06
C LEU A 291 -11.19 -11.87 -12.34
N GLU A 292 -11.65 -13.08 -12.63
CA GLU A 292 -10.79 -14.21 -13.04
C GLU A 292 -10.11 -14.00 -14.41
N ALA A 293 -10.67 -13.12 -15.26
CA ALA A 293 -10.10 -12.77 -16.55
C ALA A 293 -9.06 -11.62 -16.47
N ILE A 294 -8.89 -11.00 -15.30
CA ILE A 294 -7.86 -9.97 -15.09
C ILE A 294 -6.48 -10.65 -15.22
N PRO A 295 -5.64 -10.22 -16.18
CA PRO A 295 -4.34 -10.84 -16.38
C PRO A 295 -3.45 -10.60 -15.16
N ALA A 296 -2.86 -11.69 -14.67
CA ALA A 296 -1.85 -11.62 -13.62
C ALA A 296 -0.63 -10.80 -14.12
N GLN A 297 -0.29 -9.69 -13.47
CA GLN A 297 0.83 -8.83 -13.88
C GLN A 297 2.14 -9.25 -13.20
N PRO A 298 3.12 -9.84 -13.90
CA PRO A 298 4.39 -10.21 -13.28
C PRO A 298 5.13 -8.97 -12.74
N PRO A 299 5.83 -9.08 -11.60
CA PRO A 299 5.91 -10.24 -10.73
C PRO A 299 4.65 -10.45 -9.88
N GLN A 300 4.28 -11.71 -9.74
CA GLN A 300 3.17 -12.14 -8.87
C GLN A 300 3.71 -13.16 -7.86
N PRO A 301 3.32 -13.05 -6.58
CA PRO A 301 3.54 -14.14 -5.66
C PRO A 301 2.94 -15.43 -6.24
N PRO A 302 3.50 -16.60 -5.89
CA PRO A 302 2.99 -17.85 -6.39
C PRO A 302 1.52 -17.97 -5.97
N ALA A 303 0.67 -18.44 -6.88
CA ALA A 303 -0.75 -18.69 -6.59
C ALA A 303 -0.95 -19.61 -5.37
N ARG A 304 0.10 -20.36 -5.00
CA ARG A 304 0.18 -21.19 -3.83
C ARG A 304 1.54 -21.03 -3.16
N LEU A 305 1.56 -20.67 -1.87
CA LEU A 305 2.80 -20.79 -1.08
C LEU A 305 3.25 -22.26 -1.03
N PRO A 306 4.58 -22.53 -0.99
CA PRO A 306 5.12 -23.87 -0.75
C PRO A 306 4.40 -24.59 0.40
N ASP A 307 4.22 -25.90 0.29
CA ASP A 307 3.44 -26.71 1.23
C ASP A 307 3.89 -26.53 2.69
N HIS A 308 5.20 -26.34 2.91
CA HIS A 308 5.76 -26.08 4.24
C HIS A 308 5.36 -24.72 4.83
N LEU A 309 5.01 -23.73 4.00
CA LEU A 309 4.51 -22.40 4.40
C LEU A 309 2.97 -22.35 4.47
N GLN A 310 2.26 -23.28 3.83
CA GLN A 310 0.80 -23.34 3.92
C GLN A 310 0.31 -23.56 5.36
N ALA A 311 1.05 -24.35 6.15
CA ALA A 311 0.76 -24.53 7.56
C ALA A 311 0.87 -23.21 8.35
N THR A 312 1.71 -22.27 7.90
CA THR A 312 1.88 -20.95 8.53
C THR A 312 0.70 -20.02 8.31
N LEU A 313 -0.04 -20.21 7.20
CA LEU A 313 -1.30 -19.52 6.93
C LEU A 313 -2.45 -20.07 7.79
N GLN A 314 -2.40 -21.36 8.11
CA GLN A 314 -3.41 -22.04 8.91
C GLN A 314 -3.26 -21.65 10.39
N ASN A 315 -4.35 -21.20 11.02
CA ASN A 315 -4.40 -20.83 12.44
C ASN A 315 -3.56 -19.59 12.81
N ARG A 316 -3.38 -18.65 11.88
CA ARG A 316 -2.74 -17.36 12.14
C ARG A 316 -3.74 -16.21 11.99
N THR A 317 -3.61 -15.20 12.86
CA THR A 317 -4.30 -13.92 12.71
C THR A 317 -3.56 -13.05 11.70
N PHE A 318 -4.30 -12.38 10.81
CA PHE A 318 -3.79 -11.38 9.90
C PHE A 318 -4.30 -10.00 10.26
N LEU A 319 -3.47 -8.97 10.06
CA LEU A 319 -3.84 -7.57 10.16
C LEU A 319 -4.05 -7.02 8.74
N GLY A 320 -5.22 -6.44 8.48
CA GLY A 320 -5.59 -5.89 7.18
C GLY A 320 -5.45 -4.36 7.12
N GLY A 321 -4.53 -3.87 6.29
CA GLY A 321 -4.27 -2.44 6.09
C GLY A 321 -4.95 -1.84 4.85
N SER A 322 -5.03 -0.51 4.83
CA SER A 322 -5.46 0.28 3.65
C SER A 322 -6.85 -0.12 3.12
N ASN A 323 -6.99 -0.46 1.84
CA ASN A 323 -8.31 -0.74 1.24
C ASN A 323 -9.00 -2.00 1.80
N PHE A 324 -8.28 -2.89 2.48
CA PHE A 324 -8.93 -3.95 3.26
C PHE A 324 -9.77 -3.36 4.41
N TRP A 325 -9.29 -2.30 5.08
CA TRP A 325 -10.07 -1.59 6.09
C TRP A 325 -11.15 -0.69 5.49
N TYR A 326 -10.79 0.20 4.55
CA TYR A 326 -11.73 1.20 4.04
C TYR A 326 -12.98 0.58 3.42
N ASN A 327 -12.82 -0.42 2.56
CA ASN A 327 -13.96 -1.05 1.88
C ASN A 327 -14.85 -1.83 2.86
N THR A 328 -14.25 -2.61 3.76
CA THR A 328 -15.01 -3.39 4.75
C THR A 328 -15.74 -2.46 5.71
N ARG A 329 -15.09 -1.38 6.15
CA ARG A 329 -15.70 -0.38 7.05
C ARG A 329 -16.87 0.33 6.39
N GLU A 330 -16.76 0.71 5.13
CA GLU A 330 -17.85 1.41 4.42
C GLU A 330 -19.09 0.53 4.25
N VAL A 331 -18.90 -0.76 3.95
CA VAL A 331 -19.99 -1.73 3.80
C VAL A 331 -20.61 -2.05 5.16
N GLU A 332 -19.79 -2.36 6.17
CA GLU A 332 -20.24 -2.80 7.49
C GLU A 332 -20.54 -1.65 8.48
N ARG A 333 -20.28 -0.40 8.06
CA ARG A 333 -20.47 0.84 8.83
C ARG A 333 -19.76 0.86 10.19
N TRP A 334 -18.55 0.29 10.28
CA TRP A 334 -17.79 0.30 11.53
C TRP A 334 -17.28 1.70 11.92
N SER A 335 -17.16 1.93 13.22
CA SER A 335 -16.65 3.20 13.77
C SER A 335 -15.12 3.24 13.78
N TYR A 336 -14.54 4.43 13.71
CA TYR A 336 -13.10 4.63 13.89
C TYR A 336 -12.67 4.27 15.32
N GLY A 337 -11.50 3.64 15.47
CA GLY A 337 -10.89 3.32 16.76
C GLY A 337 -11.40 2.04 17.44
N SER A 338 -12.26 1.25 16.77
CA SER A 338 -12.65 -0.07 17.23
C SER A 338 -11.89 -1.16 16.48
N THR A 339 -11.25 -2.08 17.21
CA THR A 339 -10.70 -3.31 16.63
C THR A 339 -11.83 -4.23 16.19
N GLN A 340 -11.81 -4.64 14.92
CA GLN A 340 -12.86 -5.48 14.33
C GLN A 340 -12.26 -6.77 13.77
N THR A 341 -12.95 -7.89 13.98
CA THR A 341 -12.48 -9.23 13.58
C THR A 341 -13.46 -9.87 12.62
N ASP A 342 -13.01 -10.24 11.43
CA ASP A 342 -13.78 -10.96 10.44
C ASP A 342 -13.25 -12.40 10.29
N PRO A 343 -14.12 -13.44 10.39
CA PRO A 343 -13.74 -14.79 9.99
C PRO A 343 -13.41 -14.84 8.49
N PHE A 344 -12.13 -14.69 8.17
CA PHE A 344 -11.67 -14.75 6.80
C PHE A 344 -11.68 -16.19 6.27
N HIS A 345 -12.65 -16.47 5.41
CA HIS A 345 -12.73 -17.74 4.69
C HIS A 345 -12.01 -17.62 3.35
N PHE A 346 -10.80 -18.17 3.25
CA PHE A 346 -10.16 -18.35 1.95
C PHE A 346 -11.09 -19.19 1.03
N PRO A 347 -11.29 -18.79 -0.24
CA PRO A 347 -12.12 -19.54 -1.17
C PRO A 347 -11.65 -20.99 -1.25
N ARG A 348 -12.61 -21.93 -1.29
CA ARG A 348 -12.32 -23.36 -1.44
C ARG A 348 -11.60 -23.56 -2.77
N ILE A 349 -10.34 -24.00 -2.71
CA ILE A 349 -9.64 -24.52 -3.88
C ILE A 349 -10.33 -25.86 -4.24
N PRO A 350 -10.79 -26.05 -5.48
CA PRO A 350 -11.43 -27.30 -5.90
C PRO A 350 -10.55 -28.50 -5.56
N GLY A 351 -11.12 -29.50 -4.86
CA GLY A 351 -10.42 -30.73 -4.49
C GLY A 351 -9.76 -30.77 -3.11
N ARG A 352 -9.93 -29.75 -2.24
CA ARG A 352 -9.41 -29.80 -0.85
C ARG A 352 -10.40 -29.30 0.21
N SER A 353 -10.18 -29.77 1.45
CA SER A 353 -10.90 -29.30 2.64
C SER A 353 -10.68 -27.80 2.87
N ALA A 354 -11.71 -27.13 3.38
CA ALA A 354 -11.64 -25.71 3.71
C ALA A 354 -10.47 -25.41 4.64
N LEU A 355 -9.80 -24.27 4.43
CA LEU A 355 -8.85 -23.73 5.40
C LEU A 355 -9.57 -23.57 6.76
N SER A 356 -8.92 -24.06 7.82
CA SER A 356 -9.43 -24.22 9.19
C SER A 356 -10.23 -23.02 9.73
N LYS A 357 -11.20 -23.28 10.62
CA LYS A 357 -12.11 -22.32 11.30
C LYS A 357 -11.43 -21.22 12.16
N HIS A 358 -10.11 -21.05 12.11
CA HIS A 358 -9.36 -20.23 13.07
C HIS A 358 -8.48 -19.13 12.46
N THR A 359 -8.38 -19.01 11.13
CA THR A 359 -7.75 -17.83 10.51
C THR A 359 -8.72 -16.66 10.57
N ARG A 360 -8.23 -15.49 11.00
CA ARG A 360 -9.03 -14.28 11.17
C ARG A 360 -8.30 -13.09 10.58
N LEU A 361 -9.05 -12.20 9.93
CA LEU A 361 -8.54 -10.90 9.51
C LEU A 361 -9.02 -9.86 10.53
N VAL A 362 -8.08 -9.13 11.09
CA VAL A 362 -8.34 -8.10 12.08
C VAL A 362 -7.95 -6.76 11.51
N TYR A 363 -8.79 -5.78 11.77
CA TYR A 363 -8.58 -4.41 11.36
C TYR A 363 -8.39 -3.55 12.60
N LEU A 364 -7.36 -2.71 12.54
CA LEU A 364 -6.91 -1.84 13.63
C LEU A 364 -7.39 -0.41 13.44
#